data_AF-A0A1H3NV18-F1
#
_entry.id   AF-A0A1H3NV18-F1
#
_cell.length_a   1.000
_cell.length_b   1.000
_cell.length_c   1.000
_cell.angle_alpha   90.00
_cell.angle_beta   90.00
_cell.angle_gamma   90.00
#
_symmetry.space_group_name_H-M   'P 1'
#
loop_
_entity.id
_entity.type
_entity.pdbx_description
1 polymer ?
#
loop_
_entity_poly.entity_id
_entity_poly.type
_entity_poly.pdbx_seq_one_letter_code
_entity_poly.pdbx_strand_id
1 'polypeptide(L)'
;TQARMAALAGVPRSTVERIEAGTRQPSLPTLGKLLAAVDLDMRIRLEGYDNHDDVLDANYAAMTPEQRAATDTGHEAMIALVDAGRAAQP
;
A
#
# COMPACT_ATOMS: atom_id res chain seq x y z
N THR A 1 21.80 1.74 3.36
CA THR A 1 21.60 0.80 2.23
C THR A 1 20.67 -0.32 2.67
N GLN A 2 19.91 -0.92 1.75
CA GLN A 2 18.99 -2.04 2.04
C GLN A 2 19.67 -3.20 2.79
N ALA A 3 20.89 -3.56 2.36
CA ALA A 3 21.67 -4.62 3.00
C ALA A 3 21.99 -4.34 4.48
N ARG A 4 22.32 -3.09 4.82
CA ARG A 4 22.59 -2.68 6.21
C ARG A 4 21.31 -2.73 7.05
N MET A 5 20.19 -2.24 6.52
CA MET A 5 18.90 -2.29 7.22
C MET A 5 18.44 -3.74 7.46
N ALA A 6 18.55 -4.59 6.44
CA ALA A 6 18.22 -6.01 6.55
C ALA A 6 19.03 -6.72 7.64
N ALA A 7 20.35 -6.45 7.70
CA ALA A 7 21.22 -6.98 8.74
C ALA A 7 20.83 -6.50 10.14
N LEU A 8 20.58 -5.19 10.31
CA LEU A 8 20.15 -4.62 11.60
C LEU A 8 18.78 -5.15 12.05
N ALA A 9 17.85 -5.35 11.11
CA ALA A 9 16.52 -5.88 11.38
C ALA A 9 16.50 -7.42 11.56
N GLY A 10 17.61 -8.12 11.30
CA GLY A 10 17.66 -9.58 11.35
C GLY A 10 16.73 -10.26 10.34
N VAL A 11 16.59 -9.68 9.14
CA VAL A 11 15.76 -10.22 8.05
C VAL A 11 16.59 -10.41 6.77
N PRO A 12 16.23 -11.35 5.88
CA PRO A 12 16.92 -11.49 4.61
C PRO A 12 16.80 -10.22 3.74
N ARG A 13 17.88 -9.81 3.08
CA ARG A 13 17.88 -8.67 2.14
C ARG A 13 16.80 -8.78 1.07
N SER A 14 16.59 -9.98 0.51
CA SER A 14 15.53 -10.23 -0.48
C SER A 14 14.12 -9.98 0.07
N THR A 15 13.92 -10.04 1.39
CA THR A 15 12.65 -9.68 2.02
C THR A 15 12.41 -8.18 1.94
N VAL A 16 13.44 -7.37 2.23
CA VAL A 16 13.38 -5.91 2.08
C VAL A 16 13.12 -5.51 0.63
N GLU A 17 13.84 -6.10 -0.32
CA GLU A 17 13.68 -5.80 -1.75
C GLU A 17 12.26 -6.08 -2.26
N ARG A 18 11.67 -7.22 -1.88
CA ARG A 18 10.28 -7.52 -2.26
C ARG A 18 9.26 -6.60 -1.60
N ILE A 19 9.53 -6.15 -0.37
CA ILE A 19 8.69 -5.17 0.33
C ILE A 19 8.75 -3.82 -0.40
N GLU A 20 9.94 -3.33 -0.71
CA GLU A 20 10.12 -2.05 -1.42
C GLU A 20 9.56 -2.10 -2.85
N ALA A 21 9.63 -3.26 -3.51
CA ALA A 21 9.01 -3.49 -4.81
C ALA A 21 7.47 -3.65 -4.75
N GLY A 22 6.86 -3.62 -3.56
CA GLY A 22 5.41 -3.81 -3.37
C GLY A 22 4.90 -5.23 -3.63
N THR A 23 5.77 -6.16 -4.04
CA THR A 23 5.43 -7.57 -4.30
C THR A 23 5.21 -8.39 -3.02
N ARG A 24 5.51 -7.81 -1.86
CA ARG A 24 5.27 -8.44 -0.56
C ARG A 24 4.91 -7.40 0.50
N GLN A 25 3.76 -7.59 1.15
CA GLN A 25 3.45 -6.85 2.37
C GLN A 25 4.19 -7.45 3.58
N PRO A 26 4.81 -6.64 4.45
CA PRO A 26 5.42 -7.13 5.68
C PRO A 26 4.35 -7.54 6.69
N SER A 27 4.63 -8.59 7.47
CA SER A 27 3.85 -8.82 8.70
C SER A 27 4.16 -7.75 9.74
N LEU A 28 3.25 -7.49 10.69
CA LEU A 28 3.49 -6.53 11.78
C LEU A 28 4.82 -6.76 12.53
N PRO A 29 5.21 -8.01 12.88
CA PRO A 29 6.53 -8.24 13.50
C PRO A 29 7.70 -7.87 12.59
N THR A 30 7.57 -8.11 11.28
CA THR A 30 8.63 -7.76 10.30
C THR A 30 8.75 -6.24 10.18
N LEU A 31 7.62 -5.54 10.10
CA LEU A 31 7.59 -4.08 10.05
C LEU A 31 8.22 -3.47 11.31
N GLY A 32 7.89 -3.98 12.50
CA GLY A 32 8.49 -3.55 13.76
C GLY A 32 10.02 -3.69 13.78
N LYS A 33 10.56 -4.81 13.28
CA LYS A 33 12.02 -5.02 13.18
C LYS A 33 12.69 -4.05 12.21
N LEU A 34 12.05 -3.77 11.08
CA LEU A 34 12.58 -2.82 10.08
C LEU A 34 12.60 -1.39 10.63
N LEU A 35 11.55 -0.98 11.35
CA LEU A 35 11.48 0.34 12.00
C LEU A 35 12.51 0.47 13.13
N ALA A 36 12.65 -0.54 13.99
CA ALA A 36 13.65 -0.53 15.04
C ALA A 36 15.09 -0.45 14.49
N ALA A 37 15.36 -1.08 13.33
CA ALA A 37 16.65 -1.00 12.65
C ALA A 37 17.03 0.42 12.17
N VAL A 38 16.05 1.33 12.08
CA VAL A 38 16.23 2.75 11.74
C VAL A 38 15.87 3.67 12.92
N ASP A 39 15.90 3.13 14.15
CA ASP A 39 15.65 3.85 15.40
C ASP A 39 14.23 4.45 15.52
N LEU A 40 13.24 3.74 14.96
CA LEU A 40 11.82 4.08 15.05
C LEU A 40 11.05 3.04 15.87
N ASP A 41 10.23 3.53 16.80
CA ASP A 41 9.30 2.73 17.58
C ASP A 41 7.92 2.67 16.91
N MET A 42 7.38 1.46 16.72
CA MET A 42 6.07 1.27 16.08
C MET A 42 4.95 1.31 17.11
N ARG A 43 4.05 2.29 16.97
CA ARG A 43 2.86 2.41 17.83
C ARG A 43 1.60 2.11 17.04
N ILE A 44 0.86 1.09 17.46
CA ILE A 44 -0.40 0.70 16.85
C ILE A 44 -1.54 1.14 17.77
N ARG A 45 -2.52 1.83 17.20
CA ARG A 45 -3.77 2.20 17.87
C ARG A 45 -4.94 1.71 17.05
N LEU A 46 -5.99 1.30 17.74
CA LEU A 46 -7.27 1.05 17.11
C LEU A 46 -7.95 2.40 16.93
N GLU A 47 -8.39 2.68 15.72
CA GLU A 47 -9.25 3.81 15.41
C GLU A 47 -10.68 3.32 15.25
N GLY A 48 -11.63 4.26 15.36
CA GLY A 48 -13.01 3.98 14.98
C GLY A 48 -13.07 3.53 13.53
N TYR A 49 -13.95 2.58 13.24
CA TYR A 49 -14.17 2.15 11.87
C TYR A 49 -14.67 3.33 11.03
N ASP A 50 -13.88 3.73 10.03
CA ASP A 50 -14.28 4.70 9.02
C ASP A 50 -15.14 3.98 7.98
N ASN A 51 -16.35 4.50 7.74
CA ASN A 51 -17.31 3.92 6.81
C ASN A 51 -17.12 4.44 5.38
N HIS A 52 -15.98 5.07 5.07
CA HIS A 52 -15.66 5.57 3.75
C HIS A 52 -15.91 4.53 2.63
N ASP A 53 -15.42 3.30 2.80
CA ASP A 53 -15.56 2.26 1.78
C ASP A 53 -17.02 1.78 1.67
N ASP A 54 -17.73 1.63 2.80
CA ASP A 54 -19.16 1.32 2.79
C ASP A 54 -19.99 2.39 2.05
N VAL A 55 -19.62 3.66 2.22
CA VAL A 55 -20.26 4.79 1.53
C VAL A 55 -19.97 4.73 0.03
N LEU A 56 -18.73 4.47 -0.37
CA LEU A 56 -18.37 4.31 -1.79
C LEU A 56 -19.12 3.14 -2.43
N ASP A 57 -19.18 1.99 -1.76
CA ASP A 57 -19.88 0.80 -2.23
C ASP A 57 -21.38 1.05 -2.38
N ALA A 58 -22.02 1.66 -1.38
CA ALA A 58 -23.42 2.01 -1.44
C ALA A 58 -23.74 2.98 -2.59
N ASN A 59 -22.88 3.98 -2.79
CA ASN A 59 -23.02 4.93 -3.90
C ASN A 59 -22.90 4.23 -5.25
N TYR A 60 -21.89 3.37 -5.43
CA TYR A 60 -21.69 2.61 -6.66
C TYR A 60 -22.83 1.63 -6.95
N ALA A 61 -23.38 0.98 -5.91
CA ALA A 61 -24.54 0.10 -6.02
C ALA A 61 -25.80 0.86 -6.46
N ALA A 62 -25.95 2.12 -6.04
CA ALA A 62 -27.08 2.97 -6.40
C ALA A 62 -27.00 3.56 -7.83
N MET A 63 -25.85 3.46 -8.50
CA MET A 63 -25.66 4.01 -9.85
C MET A 63 -26.42 3.22 -10.94
N THR A 64 -26.74 3.88 -12.05
CA THR A 64 -27.14 3.17 -13.27
C THR A 64 -25.94 2.43 -13.90
N PRO A 65 -26.16 1.43 -14.77
CA PRO A 65 -25.08 0.76 -15.49
C PRO A 65 -24.15 1.72 -16.24
N GLU A 66 -24.69 2.78 -16.85
CA GLU A 66 -23.92 3.78 -17.60
C GLU A 66 -23.03 4.63 -16.68
N GLN A 67 -23.54 5.00 -15.51
CA GLN A 67 -22.79 5.76 -14.50
C GLN A 67 -21.65 4.93 -13.91
N ARG A 68 -21.89 3.62 -13.65
CA ARG A 68 -20.82 2.70 -13.24
C ARG A 68 -19.73 2.59 -14.29
N ALA A 69 -20.09 2.35 -15.55
CA ALA A 69 -19.12 2.24 -16.64
C ALA A 69 -18.25 3.51 -16.80
N ALA A 70 -18.86 4.69 -16.68
CA ALA A 70 -18.12 5.95 -16.71
C ALA A 70 -17.17 6.11 -15.50
N THR A 71 -17.62 5.71 -14.30
CA THR A 71 -16.81 5.73 -13.08
C THR A 71 -15.62 4.76 -13.18
N ASP A 72 -15.86 3.54 -13.64
CA ASP A 72 -14.83 2.52 -13.84
C ASP A 72 -13.78 2.99 -14.85
N THR A 73 -14.22 3.56 -15.98
CA THR A 73 -13.31 4.12 -17.00
C THR A 73 -12.42 5.22 -16.42
N GLY A 74 -12.99 6.10 -15.59
CA GLY A 74 -12.22 7.14 -14.91
C GLY A 74 -11.22 6.57 -13.91
N HIS A 75 -11.61 5.53 -13.17
CA HIS A 75 -10.75 4.85 -12.21
C HIS A 75 -9.57 4.14 -12.89
N GLU A 76 -9.83 3.41 -13.98
CA GLU A 76 -8.81 2.75 -14.79
C GLU A 76 -7.82 3.75 -15.38
N ALA A 77 -8.30 4.90 -15.89
CA ALA A 77 -7.45 5.96 -16.40
C ALA A 77 -6.54 6.54 -15.30
N MET A 78 -7.04 6.68 -14.07
CA MET A 78 -6.25 7.13 -12.93
C MET A 78 -5.17 6.11 -12.54
N ILE A 79 -5.51 4.81 -12.47
CA ILE A 79 -4.53 3.74 -12.22
C ILE A 79 -3.43 3.77 -13.28
N ALA A 80 -3.80 3.83 -14.56
CA ALA A 80 -2.84 3.86 -15.66
C ALA A 80 -1.89 5.06 -15.56
N LEU A 81 -2.39 6.24 -15.14
CA LEU A 81 -1.56 7.41 -14.91
C LEU A 81 -0.55 7.20 -13.77
N VAL A 82 -0.99 6.61 -12.66
CA VAL A 82 -0.12 6.30 -11.51
C VAL A 82 0.97 5.29 -11.90
N ASP A 83 0.60 4.24 -12.64
CA ASP A 83 1.55 3.22 -13.10
C ASP A 83 2.55 3.77 -14.11
N ALA A 84 2.10 4.62 -15.05
CA ALA A 84 3.00 5.33 -15.96
C ALA A 84 3.97 6.25 -15.20
N GLY A 85 3.49 6.95 -14.16
CA GLY A 85 4.32 7.77 -13.29
C GLY A 85 5.37 6.97 -12.50
N ARG A 86 5.04 5.73 -12.10
CA ARG A 86 5.99 4.80 -11.46
C ARG A 86 7.04 4.29 -12.44
N ALA A 87 6.64 3.93 -13.67
CA ALA A 87 7.56 3.47 -14.71
C ALA A 87 8.56 4.56 -15.16
N ALA A 88 8.21 5.83 -14.97
CA ALA A 88 9.05 6.98 -15.32
C ALA A 88 10.00 7.44 -14.19
N GLN A 89 9.92 6.87 -12.98
CA GLN A 89 10.87 7.15 -11.89
C GLN A 89 12.11 6.24 -12.03
N PRO A 90 13.34 6.80 -12.00
CA PRO A 90 14.58 6.06 -12.22
C PRO A 90 14.94 5.09 -11.09
#